data_AF-A0A5B7CVD4-F1
#
_entry.id   AF-A0A5B7CVD4-F1
#
_cell.length_a   1.000
_cell.length_b   1.000
_cell.length_c   1.000
_cell.angle_alpha   90.00
_cell.angle_beta   90.00
_cell.angle_gamma   90.00
#
_symmetry.space_group_name_H-M   'P 1'
#
loop_
_entity.id
_entity.type
_entity.pdbx_description
1 polymer ?
#
loop_
_entity_poly.entity_id
_entity_poly.type
_entity_poly.pdbx_seq_one_letter_code
_entity_poly.pdbx_strand_id
1 'polypeptide(L)'
;MQQQSTFYSSGVGPKTGWWSSFVRSLFESSVTLEEESSAEDVRKTIVHLEMGQRHLSAMFGISCPHEVNYGSGSGNHLARSHFDASSHHHLYHSQNQQLDSSCVPEHEETSEGPMLTAYGQHQLRCGLRRRDLKYEGDPDLRPIGSMEVAFLVRWLYALCLILNSKHGDKMMTVYHRQDLIGWVARHVLQGPETIFEYHKDSPDAPAFRKGRHLPPRLSLRAQASKRILSYELAMGLVLHLFGLWGLLLKLVIGAAVLISLPAYLVHRYLQTRHTSTTAITTSGPATATSLVNTMLSSPAL
;
A
#
# COMPACT_ATOMS: atom_id res chain seq x y z
N MET A 1 23.54 -46.51 38.51
CA MET A 1 24.69 -45.57 38.50
C MET A 1 24.97 -45.29 37.02
N GLN A 2 24.84 -44.11 36.44
CA GLN A 2 25.02 -42.76 36.96
C GLN A 2 24.25 -41.81 36.02
N GLN A 3 23.42 -40.94 36.59
CA GLN A 3 22.79 -39.83 35.88
C GLN A 3 23.86 -38.77 35.54
N GLN A 4 23.80 -38.18 34.35
CA GLN A 4 24.35 -36.84 34.13
C GLN A 4 23.30 -35.95 33.47
N SER A 5 22.84 -35.03 34.30
CA SER A 5 22.12 -33.82 33.96
C SER A 5 23.01 -32.84 33.22
N THR A 6 22.55 -32.30 32.09
CA THR A 6 23.06 -31.03 31.56
C THR A 6 21.91 -30.04 31.48
N PHE A 7 21.92 -29.16 32.48
CA PHE A 7 21.28 -27.84 32.51
C PHE A 7 21.54 -27.10 31.19
N TYR A 8 20.50 -26.63 30.50
CA TYR A 8 20.62 -25.49 29.59
C TYR A 8 19.98 -24.27 30.24
N SER A 9 20.87 -23.36 30.64
CA SER A 9 20.59 -22.05 31.19
C SER A 9 19.97 -21.14 30.14
N SER A 10 19.05 -20.31 30.64
CA SER A 10 18.38 -19.18 30.02
C SER A 10 19.30 -18.26 29.21
N GLY A 11 18.90 -17.99 27.96
CA GLY A 11 19.33 -16.84 27.17
C GLY A 11 18.11 -15.98 26.82
N VAL A 12 17.57 -15.27 27.82
CA VAL A 12 16.59 -14.20 27.57
C VAL A 12 17.37 -13.01 26.99
N GLY A 13 17.57 -13.02 25.67
CA GLY A 13 18.02 -11.85 24.94
C GLY A 13 16.97 -10.74 25.05
N PRO A 14 17.36 -9.46 25.14
CA PRO A 14 16.40 -8.37 25.15
C PRO A 14 15.56 -8.45 23.87
N LYS A 15 14.23 -8.51 24.02
CA LYS A 15 13.29 -8.43 22.89
C LYS A 15 13.52 -7.09 22.19
N THR A 16 14.39 -7.06 21.19
CA THR A 16 14.52 -5.94 20.28
C THR A 16 13.15 -5.79 19.63
N GLY A 17 12.38 -4.80 20.06
CA GLY A 17 11.05 -4.56 19.51
C GLY A 17 11.17 -4.40 18.01
N TRP A 18 10.21 -4.95 17.26
CA TRP A 18 10.15 -4.87 15.79
C TRP A 18 10.46 -3.46 15.25
N TRP A 19 10.12 -2.42 16.01
CA TRP A 19 10.52 -1.02 15.81
C TRP A 19 12.03 -0.79 15.61
N SER A 20 12.89 -1.42 16.40
CA SER A 20 14.35 -1.26 16.30
C SER A 20 14.92 -1.92 15.04
N SER A 21 14.38 -3.08 14.64
CA SER A 21 14.75 -3.77 13.40
C SER A 21 14.26 -2.99 12.17
N PHE A 22 13.06 -2.40 12.25
CA PHE A 22 12.49 -1.57 11.20
C PHE A 22 13.24 -0.24 11.02
N VAL A 23 13.58 0.46 12.12
CA VAL A 23 14.36 1.71 12.04
C VAL A 23 15.76 1.43 11.48
N ARG A 24 16.41 0.33 11.88
CA ARG A 24 17.70 -0.07 11.29
C ARG A 24 17.58 -0.35 9.79
N SER A 25 16.58 -1.10 9.33
CA SER A 25 16.43 -1.39 7.89
C SER A 25 16.13 -0.14 7.05
N LEU A 26 15.52 0.90 7.62
CA LEU A 26 15.27 2.16 6.94
C LEU A 26 16.53 3.03 6.75
N PHE A 27 17.50 2.98 7.66
CA PHE A 27 18.72 3.79 7.59
C PHE A 27 19.90 3.04 6.94
N GLU A 28 19.95 1.71 7.01
CA GLU A 28 21.02 0.89 6.41
C GLU A 28 20.93 0.86 4.86
N SER A 29 19.76 1.13 4.28
CA SER A 29 19.54 0.98 2.83
C SER A 29 19.94 2.19 1.97
N SER A 30 20.34 3.32 2.57
CA SER A 30 20.53 4.58 1.84
C SER A 30 21.95 5.12 1.79
N VAL A 31 22.94 4.50 2.43
CA VAL A 31 24.25 5.17 2.68
C VAL A 31 25.46 4.50 1.99
N THR A 32 25.36 3.28 1.44
CA THR A 32 26.57 2.53 1.03
C THR A 32 26.61 1.93 -0.38
N LEU A 33 25.65 2.19 -1.28
CA LEU A 33 25.54 1.40 -2.53
C LEU A 33 25.62 2.15 -3.87
N GLU A 34 25.90 3.46 -3.90
CA GLU A 34 25.78 4.19 -5.18
C GLU A 34 26.98 4.01 -6.14
N GLU A 35 28.21 3.76 -5.66
CA GLU A 35 29.38 3.65 -6.56
C GLU A 35 29.78 2.21 -6.93
N GLU A 36 29.64 1.23 -6.03
CA GLU A 36 30.10 -0.15 -6.30
C GLU A 36 29.01 -1.02 -6.97
N SER A 37 27.72 -0.73 -6.75
CA SER A 37 26.60 -1.41 -7.41
C SER A 37 26.54 -1.11 -8.91
N SER A 38 26.89 0.12 -9.31
CA SER A 38 26.74 0.57 -10.71
C SER A 38 27.60 -0.25 -11.68
N ALA A 39 28.86 -0.52 -11.34
CA ALA A 39 29.76 -1.27 -12.21
C ALA A 39 29.36 -2.76 -12.33
N GLU A 40 28.86 -3.35 -11.25
CA GLU A 40 28.41 -4.74 -11.25
C GLU A 40 27.07 -4.89 -11.98
N ASP A 41 26.16 -3.93 -11.83
CA ASP A 41 24.91 -3.87 -12.56
C ASP A 41 25.17 -3.71 -14.07
N VAL A 42 26.13 -2.87 -14.48
CA VAL A 42 26.54 -2.76 -15.89
C VAL A 42 27.04 -4.10 -16.43
N ARG A 43 27.89 -4.82 -15.68
CA ARG A 43 28.37 -6.16 -16.09
C ARG A 43 27.24 -7.17 -16.23
N LYS A 44 26.31 -7.22 -15.27
CA LYS A 44 25.12 -8.08 -15.32
C LYS A 44 24.25 -7.75 -16.53
N THR A 45 24.10 -6.45 -16.83
CA THR A 45 23.32 -5.98 -17.99
C THR A 45 23.95 -6.43 -19.30
N ILE A 46 25.28 -6.31 -19.43
CA ILE A 46 26.02 -6.78 -20.61
C ILE A 46 25.83 -8.28 -20.83
N VAL A 47 25.99 -9.09 -19.79
CA VAL A 47 25.80 -10.55 -19.88
C VAL A 47 24.37 -10.89 -20.30
N HIS A 48 23.38 -10.20 -19.73
CA HIS A 48 21.98 -10.43 -20.07
C HIS A 48 21.66 -10.03 -21.52
N LEU A 49 22.25 -8.95 -22.01
CA LEU A 49 22.12 -8.51 -23.40
C LEU A 49 22.78 -9.49 -24.37
N GLU A 50 23.96 -10.00 -24.03
CA GLU A 50 24.70 -10.97 -24.83
C GLU A 50 23.93 -12.31 -24.92
N MET A 51 23.34 -12.74 -23.80
CA MET A 51 22.50 -13.94 -23.75
C MET A 51 21.19 -13.75 -24.53
N GLY A 52 20.58 -12.56 -24.47
CA GLY A 52 19.42 -12.19 -25.28
C GLY A 52 19.74 -12.14 -26.78
N GLN A 53 20.89 -11.58 -27.14
CA GLN A 53 21.38 -11.56 -28.52
C GLN A 53 21.56 -12.98 -29.05
N ARG A 54 22.20 -13.87 -28.29
CA ARG A 54 22.36 -15.28 -28.68
C ARG A 54 21.02 -15.97 -28.91
N HIS A 55 20.07 -15.79 -28.00
CA HIS A 55 18.75 -16.40 -28.15
C HIS A 55 17.98 -15.88 -29.37
N LEU A 56 17.99 -14.57 -29.60
CA LEU A 56 17.33 -13.97 -30.75
C LEU A 56 18.03 -14.38 -32.06
N SER A 57 19.35 -14.42 -32.07
CA SER A 57 20.13 -14.88 -33.24
C SER A 57 19.82 -16.33 -33.59
N ALA A 58 19.66 -17.21 -32.60
CA ALA A 58 19.26 -18.60 -32.78
C ALA A 58 17.81 -18.72 -33.28
N MET A 59 16.90 -17.89 -32.76
CA MET A 59 15.49 -17.88 -33.18
C MET A 59 15.33 -17.45 -34.65
N PHE A 60 16.17 -16.52 -35.13
CA PHE A 60 16.09 -15.98 -36.49
C PHE A 60 17.11 -16.58 -37.46
N GLY A 61 17.93 -17.56 -37.04
CA GLY A 61 18.93 -18.22 -37.89
C GLY A 61 20.05 -17.29 -38.37
N ILE A 62 20.32 -16.19 -37.66
CA ILE A 62 21.33 -15.20 -38.03
C ILE A 62 22.65 -15.60 -37.37
N SER A 63 23.69 -15.88 -38.16
CA SER A 63 25.03 -16.17 -37.63
C SER A 63 25.65 -14.88 -37.06
N CYS A 64 25.92 -14.84 -35.76
CA CYS A 64 26.61 -13.69 -35.14
C CYS A 64 28.07 -13.62 -35.62
N PRO A 65 28.54 -12.47 -36.16
CA PRO A 65 29.96 -12.29 -36.43
C PRO A 65 30.74 -12.13 -35.11
N HIS A 66 31.78 -12.97 -35.02
CA HIS A 66 32.97 -13.00 -34.16
C HIS A 66 33.15 -11.95 -33.05
N GLU A 67 33.56 -12.46 -31.88
CA GLU A 67 33.99 -11.78 -30.65
C GLU A 67 34.80 -10.49 -30.88
N VAL A 68 34.34 -9.38 -30.30
CA VAL A 68 35.15 -8.17 -30.12
C VAL A 68 35.84 -8.27 -28.76
N ASN A 69 37.14 -8.55 -28.81
CA ASN A 69 38.05 -8.54 -27.67
C ASN A 69 38.23 -7.09 -27.18
N TYR A 70 37.63 -6.73 -26.04
CA TYR A 70 37.89 -5.44 -25.40
C TYR A 70 39.17 -5.51 -24.56
N GLY A 71 40.30 -5.37 -25.24
CA GLY A 71 41.61 -5.23 -24.61
C GLY A 71 42.39 -4.06 -25.22
N SER A 72 42.53 -3.00 -24.42
CA SER A 72 43.65 -2.04 -24.42
C SER A 72 43.95 -1.21 -25.69
N GLY A 73 43.63 0.09 -25.62
CA GLY A 73 44.57 1.14 -26.00
C GLY A 73 44.66 1.59 -27.47
N SER A 74 44.32 2.87 -27.67
CA SER A 74 44.88 3.79 -28.67
C SER A 74 44.39 3.71 -30.12
N GLY A 75 43.96 4.87 -30.64
CA GLY A 75 44.08 5.19 -32.06
C GLY A 75 42.77 5.41 -32.80
N ASN A 76 42.51 6.68 -33.14
CA ASN A 76 41.51 7.13 -34.11
C ASN A 76 41.51 6.30 -35.40
N HIS A 77 40.35 6.00 -35.97
CA HIS A 77 40.00 6.30 -37.37
C HIS A 77 38.60 5.76 -37.71
N LEU A 78 37.72 6.68 -38.09
CA LEU A 78 36.64 6.59 -39.09
C LEU A 78 36.18 5.19 -39.52
N ALA A 79 34.97 4.78 -39.09
CA ALA A 79 34.10 3.91 -39.88
C ALA A 79 32.64 4.25 -39.60
N ARG A 80 32.14 5.21 -40.36
CA ARG A 80 30.72 5.53 -40.53
C ARG A 80 30.14 4.49 -41.49
N SER A 81 29.48 3.47 -40.98
CA SER A 81 28.67 2.56 -41.80
C SER A 81 27.19 2.94 -41.70
N HIS A 82 26.70 3.50 -42.81
CA HIS A 82 25.29 3.62 -43.17
C HIS A 82 24.53 2.34 -42.84
N PHE A 83 23.45 2.46 -42.06
CA PHE A 83 22.41 1.44 -42.00
C PHE A 83 21.21 1.99 -42.78
N ASP A 84 21.11 1.56 -44.03
CA ASP A 84 19.98 1.90 -44.90
C ASP A 84 18.72 1.22 -44.36
N ALA A 85 17.91 2.01 -43.65
CA ALA A 85 16.54 1.67 -43.29
C ALA A 85 15.63 1.88 -44.51
N SER A 86 15.75 1.02 -45.52
CA SER A 86 14.90 1.07 -46.71
C SER A 86 14.84 -0.31 -47.35
N SER A 87 13.95 -1.17 -46.86
CA SER A 87 13.27 -2.25 -47.63
C SER A 87 12.51 -3.18 -46.68
N HIS A 88 11.29 -2.80 -46.26
CA HIS A 88 10.21 -3.75 -45.92
C HIS A 88 8.89 -3.01 -45.61
N HIS A 89 8.53 -2.01 -46.42
CA HIS A 89 7.31 -1.20 -46.21
C HIS A 89 6.24 -1.39 -47.31
N HIS A 90 6.23 -2.53 -48.01
CA HIS A 90 5.29 -2.79 -49.10
C HIS A 90 4.71 -4.21 -49.01
N LEU A 91 3.68 -4.40 -48.16
CA LEU A 91 2.58 -5.34 -48.40
C LEU A 91 1.49 -5.28 -47.31
N TYR A 92 0.92 -4.10 -47.08
CA TYR A 92 -0.45 -3.98 -46.56
C TYR A 92 -1.09 -2.75 -47.18
N HIS A 93 -1.78 -2.95 -48.32
CA HIS A 93 -2.64 -1.93 -48.89
C HIS A 93 -4.09 -2.28 -48.59
N SER A 94 -4.75 -1.35 -47.90
CA SER A 94 -6.16 -0.96 -48.03
C SER A 94 -7.24 -1.84 -47.41
N GLN A 95 -7.68 -1.43 -46.22
CA GLN A 95 -9.08 -0.99 -46.07
C GLN A 95 -9.12 0.16 -45.06
N ASN A 96 -9.35 1.37 -45.56
CA ASN A 96 -9.68 2.55 -44.76
C ASN A 96 -11.12 2.43 -44.25
N GLN A 97 -11.33 2.42 -42.94
CA GLN A 97 -12.49 3.07 -42.34
C GLN A 97 -12.21 3.48 -40.89
N GLN A 98 -12.40 4.78 -40.64
CA GLN A 98 -12.39 5.49 -39.36
C GLN A 98 -11.04 5.57 -38.62
N LEU A 99 -10.33 6.68 -38.88
CA LEU A 99 -9.63 7.40 -37.82
C LEU A 99 -10.67 7.75 -36.74
N ASP A 100 -10.91 6.80 -35.84
CA ASP A 100 -11.58 7.11 -34.59
C ASP A 100 -10.51 7.43 -33.55
N SER A 101 -10.63 8.63 -33.04
CA SER A 101 -9.86 9.24 -31.97
C SER A 101 -9.98 8.43 -30.69
N SER A 102 -9.19 7.38 -30.53
CA SER A 102 -8.94 6.80 -29.22
C SER A 102 -7.53 6.22 -29.14
N CYS A 103 -6.85 6.47 -28.01
CA CYS A 103 -5.54 5.93 -27.66
C CYS A 103 -5.60 4.41 -27.38
N VAL A 104 -6.57 3.69 -27.95
CA VAL A 104 -6.92 2.34 -27.56
C VAL A 104 -6.47 1.37 -28.66
N PRO A 105 -5.83 0.23 -28.30
CA PRO A 105 -5.50 -0.82 -29.26
C PRO A 105 -6.74 -1.34 -30.00
N GLU A 106 -6.56 -2.04 -31.11
CA GLU A 106 -7.70 -2.63 -31.82
C GLU A 106 -8.43 -3.71 -31.00
N HIS A 107 -9.74 -3.48 -30.83
CA HIS A 107 -10.80 -4.24 -30.15
C HIS A 107 -11.66 -5.09 -31.09
N GLU A 108 -12.03 -6.34 -30.76
CA GLU A 108 -13.25 -6.98 -31.28
C GLU A 108 -14.25 -7.24 -30.14
N GLU A 109 -15.52 -6.90 -30.34
CA GLU A 109 -16.59 -7.17 -29.38
C GLU A 109 -17.04 -8.63 -29.52
N THR A 110 -16.65 -9.47 -28.56
CA THR A 110 -17.11 -10.87 -28.46
C THR A 110 -18.24 -10.96 -27.45
N SER A 111 -19.02 -12.05 -27.48
CA SER A 111 -20.10 -12.31 -26.51
C SER A 111 -19.65 -12.32 -25.03
N GLU A 112 -18.35 -12.51 -24.76
CA GLU A 112 -17.76 -12.47 -23.41
C GLU A 112 -17.12 -11.11 -23.06
N GLY A 113 -17.22 -10.11 -23.94
CA GLY A 113 -16.67 -8.77 -23.78
C GLY A 113 -15.63 -8.39 -24.85
N PRO A 114 -15.03 -7.20 -24.73
CA PRO A 114 -14.04 -6.71 -25.68
C PRO A 114 -12.75 -7.53 -25.57
N MET A 115 -12.45 -8.32 -26.59
CA MET A 115 -11.24 -9.13 -26.69
C MET A 115 -10.26 -8.46 -27.67
N LEU A 116 -8.95 -8.49 -27.37
CA LEU A 116 -7.96 -7.97 -28.30
C LEU A 116 -7.86 -8.82 -29.56
N THR A 117 -7.98 -8.16 -30.71
CA THR A 117 -7.59 -8.77 -32.00
C THR A 117 -6.09 -9.09 -32.00
N ALA A 118 -5.66 -10.03 -32.85
CA ALA A 118 -4.24 -10.35 -33.01
C ALA A 118 -3.40 -9.11 -33.41
N TYR A 119 -3.97 -8.21 -34.20
CA TYR A 119 -3.33 -6.93 -34.55
C TYR A 119 -3.32 -5.94 -33.38
N GLY A 120 -4.38 -5.88 -32.57
CA GLY A 120 -4.39 -5.14 -31.31
C GLY A 120 -3.32 -5.63 -30.31
N GLN A 121 -3.08 -6.94 -30.24
CA GLN A 121 -1.98 -7.51 -29.45
C GLN A 121 -0.61 -7.11 -30.00
N HIS A 122 -0.44 -7.12 -31.33
CA HIS A 122 0.77 -6.65 -31.99
C HIS A 122 1.02 -5.16 -31.70
N GLN A 123 -0.02 -4.32 -31.76
CA GLN A 123 0.07 -2.89 -31.44
C GLN A 123 0.56 -2.65 -30.01
N LEU A 124 0.06 -3.40 -29.03
CA LEU A 124 0.55 -3.32 -27.65
C LEU A 124 2.00 -3.79 -27.52
N ARG A 125 2.33 -4.93 -28.12
CA ARG A 125 3.66 -5.55 -28.03
C ARG A 125 4.74 -4.66 -28.65
N CYS A 126 4.46 -4.08 -29.80
CA CYS A 126 5.35 -3.17 -30.51
C CYS A 126 5.24 -1.71 -30.02
N GLY A 127 4.34 -1.42 -29.07
CA GLY A 127 4.15 -0.09 -28.51
C GLY A 127 3.54 0.94 -29.47
N LEU A 128 2.97 0.51 -30.60
CA LEU A 128 2.29 1.39 -31.58
C LEU A 128 1.07 2.08 -30.96
N ARG A 129 0.40 1.43 -30.01
CA ARG A 129 -0.69 1.99 -29.20
C ARG A 129 -0.56 1.48 -27.77
N ARG A 130 -0.92 2.30 -26.78
CA ARG A 130 -0.84 1.94 -25.35
C ARG A 130 -2.17 2.23 -24.68
N ARG A 131 -2.69 1.27 -23.92
CA ARG A 131 -3.81 1.57 -23.02
C ARG A 131 -3.35 2.43 -21.86
N ASP A 132 -4.24 3.31 -21.39
CA ASP A 132 -4.12 3.96 -20.10
C ASP A 132 -4.32 2.92 -18.99
N LEU A 133 -3.23 2.23 -18.63
CA LEU A 133 -3.20 1.26 -17.55
C LEU A 133 -3.25 2.01 -16.22
N LYS A 134 -4.41 1.98 -15.57
CA LYS A 134 -4.54 2.41 -14.17
C LYS A 134 -4.18 1.25 -13.25
N TYR A 135 -3.43 1.54 -12.20
CA TYR A 135 -3.15 0.57 -11.16
C TYR A 135 -4.44 0.23 -10.39
N GLU A 136 -4.83 -1.04 -10.38
CA GLU A 136 -6.07 -1.54 -9.74
C GLU A 136 -5.84 -2.20 -8.37
N GLY A 137 -4.58 -2.33 -7.94
CA GLY A 137 -4.23 -2.90 -6.64
C GLY A 137 -4.39 -1.88 -5.50
N ASP A 138 -3.87 -2.24 -4.31
CA ASP A 138 -3.90 -1.33 -3.16
C ASP A 138 -3.07 -0.06 -3.42
N PRO A 139 -3.69 1.14 -3.45
CA PRO A 139 -2.98 2.39 -3.70
C PRO A 139 -1.85 2.65 -2.69
N ASP A 140 -1.91 2.09 -1.49
CA ASP A 140 -0.86 2.23 -0.47
C ASP A 140 0.36 1.34 -0.78
N LEU A 141 0.18 0.24 -1.49
CA LEU A 141 1.21 -0.72 -1.88
C LEU A 141 1.78 -0.48 -3.28
N ARG A 142 1.31 0.54 -3.97
CA ARG A 142 1.85 0.89 -5.29
C ARG A 142 3.37 1.15 -5.20
N PRO A 143 4.14 0.82 -6.26
CA PRO A 143 5.56 1.14 -6.33
C PRO A 143 5.82 2.61 -6.02
N ILE A 144 6.92 2.90 -5.32
CA ILE A 144 7.28 4.26 -4.93
C ILE A 144 7.66 5.04 -6.18
N GLY A 145 6.97 6.15 -6.42
CA GLY A 145 7.20 7.01 -7.58
C GLY A 145 8.36 7.97 -7.38
N SER A 146 8.91 8.51 -8.47
CA SER A 146 9.99 9.52 -8.45
C SER A 146 9.60 10.85 -7.77
N MET A 147 8.30 11.15 -7.73
CA MET A 147 7.74 12.36 -7.10
C MET A 147 7.43 12.18 -5.60
N GLU A 148 7.73 11.01 -5.04
CA GLU A 148 7.55 10.70 -3.62
C GLU A 148 8.90 10.64 -2.92
N VAL A 149 8.92 10.92 -1.61
CA VAL A 149 10.11 10.73 -0.77
C VAL A 149 10.05 9.31 -0.18
N ALA A 150 10.88 8.40 -0.69
CA ALA A 150 10.79 6.97 -0.39
C ALA A 150 10.84 6.64 1.11
N PHE A 151 11.75 7.29 1.85
CA PHE A 151 11.85 7.14 3.30
C PHE A 151 10.55 7.50 4.01
N LEU A 152 9.97 8.65 3.67
CA LEU A 152 8.75 9.16 4.28
C LEU A 152 7.54 8.30 3.94
N VAL A 153 7.43 7.83 2.70
CA VAL A 153 6.37 6.88 2.29
C VAL A 153 6.40 5.64 3.18
N ARG A 154 7.57 5.01 3.35
CA ARG A 154 7.72 3.79 4.16
C ARG A 154 7.39 4.03 5.63
N TRP A 155 7.86 5.15 6.19
CA TRP A 155 7.61 5.49 7.59
C TRP A 155 6.14 5.80 7.88
N LEU A 156 5.53 6.64 7.05
CA LEU A 156 4.11 6.97 7.16
C LEU A 156 3.23 5.74 6.92
N TYR A 157 3.59 4.89 5.96
CA TYR A 157 2.89 3.62 5.74
C TYR A 157 2.94 2.74 6.98
N ALA A 158 4.11 2.56 7.60
CA ALA A 158 4.23 1.77 8.82
C ALA A 158 3.39 2.35 9.98
N LEU A 159 3.39 3.67 10.14
CA LEU A 159 2.55 4.35 11.14
C LEU A 159 1.06 4.13 10.87
N CYS A 160 0.61 4.31 9.63
CA CYS A 160 -0.76 4.05 9.21
C CYS A 160 -1.14 2.59 9.42
N LEU A 161 -0.26 1.63 9.12
CA LEU A 161 -0.50 0.21 9.31
C LEU A 161 -0.75 -0.14 10.78
N ILE A 162 0.03 0.45 11.70
CA ILE A 162 -0.16 0.26 13.14
C ILE A 162 -1.48 0.87 13.60
N LEU A 163 -1.82 2.07 13.12
CA LEU A 163 -3.09 2.72 13.48
C LEU A 163 -4.30 1.97 12.93
N ASN A 164 -4.26 1.57 11.65
CA ASN A 164 -5.33 0.85 11.00
C ASN A 164 -5.54 -0.54 11.61
N SER A 165 -4.47 -1.25 11.97
CA SER A 165 -4.58 -2.54 12.66
C SER A 165 -5.16 -2.42 14.07
N LYS A 166 -4.81 -1.37 14.82
CA LYS A 166 -5.30 -1.16 16.19
C LYS A 166 -6.71 -0.56 16.26
N HIS A 167 -7.08 0.26 15.28
CA HIS A 167 -8.29 1.08 15.33
C HIS A 167 -9.27 0.87 14.16
N GLY A 168 -9.02 -0.10 13.28
CA GLY A 168 -9.84 -0.38 12.10
C GLY A 168 -11.34 -0.54 12.39
N ASP A 169 -11.71 -1.35 13.39
CA ASP A 169 -13.12 -1.57 13.75
C ASP A 169 -13.83 -0.27 14.21
N LYS A 170 -13.10 0.55 14.96
CA LYS A 170 -13.60 1.85 15.42
C LYS A 170 -13.72 2.83 14.25
N MET A 171 -12.74 2.85 13.35
CA MET A 171 -12.77 3.66 12.14
C MET A 171 -13.98 3.31 11.26
N MET A 172 -14.25 2.01 11.07
CA MET A 172 -15.44 1.53 10.36
C MET A 172 -16.74 2.04 10.99
N THR A 173 -16.85 1.89 12.31
CA THR A 173 -18.03 2.35 13.07
C THR A 173 -18.22 3.86 12.95
N VAL A 174 -17.14 4.63 13.08
CA VAL A 174 -17.16 6.10 13.03
C VAL A 174 -17.42 6.61 11.61
N TYR A 175 -16.90 5.96 10.58
CA TYR A 175 -17.10 6.33 9.18
C TYR A 175 -18.58 6.29 8.77
N HIS A 176 -19.31 5.28 9.24
CA HIS A 176 -20.73 5.10 8.94
C HIS A 176 -21.69 5.92 9.80
N ARG A 177 -21.20 6.61 10.84
CA ARG A 177 -22.02 7.54 11.61
C ARG A 177 -22.53 8.68 10.74
N GLN A 178 -23.75 9.15 11.02
CA GLN A 178 -24.38 10.29 10.35
C GLN A 178 -24.15 11.63 11.08
N ASP A 179 -23.42 11.60 12.19
CA ASP A 179 -23.10 12.81 12.97
C ASP A 179 -21.99 13.63 12.31
N LEU A 180 -21.75 14.84 12.84
CA LEU A 180 -20.59 15.68 12.47
C LEU A 180 -19.26 14.92 12.55
N ILE A 181 -19.11 14.04 13.54
CA ILE A 181 -17.92 13.19 13.70
C ILE A 181 -17.78 12.23 12.51
N GLY A 182 -18.89 11.68 12.01
CA GLY A 182 -18.90 10.85 10.81
C GLY A 182 -18.55 11.66 9.55
N TRP A 183 -19.02 12.90 9.46
CA TRP A 183 -18.64 13.82 8.38
C TRP A 183 -17.13 14.13 8.38
N VAL A 184 -16.55 14.43 9.55
CA VAL A 184 -15.10 14.64 9.70
C VAL A 184 -14.34 13.35 9.37
N ALA A 185 -14.83 12.20 9.83
CA ALA A 185 -14.20 10.92 9.57
C ALA A 185 -14.12 10.58 8.08
N ARG A 186 -15.15 10.92 7.29
CA ARG A 186 -15.13 10.74 5.82
C ARG A 186 -14.17 11.69 5.09
N HIS A 187 -13.78 12.81 5.71
CA HIS A 187 -12.76 13.70 5.16
C HIS A 187 -11.34 13.23 5.49
N VAL A 188 -11.15 12.60 6.65
CA VAL A 188 -9.82 12.16 7.12
C VAL A 188 -9.48 10.75 6.67
N LEU A 189 -10.46 9.84 6.71
CA LEU A 189 -10.29 8.44 6.30
C LEU A 189 -10.52 8.32 4.79
N GLN A 190 -9.74 7.45 4.15
CA GLN A 190 -10.09 6.95 2.83
C GLN A 190 -11.34 6.08 2.94
N GLY A 191 -12.24 6.26 1.97
CA GLY A 191 -13.47 5.47 1.90
C GLY A 191 -13.22 3.99 1.64
N PRO A 192 -14.24 3.14 1.86
CA PRO A 192 -14.16 1.74 1.51
C PRO A 192 -13.98 1.61 -0.02
N GLU A 193 -13.02 0.80 -0.44
CA GLU A 193 -12.61 0.66 -1.83
C GLU A 193 -12.51 -0.82 -2.20
N THR A 194 -12.88 -1.18 -3.42
CA THR A 194 -12.69 -2.54 -3.95
C THR A 194 -11.47 -2.54 -4.86
N ILE A 195 -10.44 -3.30 -4.47
CA ILE A 195 -9.22 -3.48 -5.27
C ILE A 195 -9.23 -4.83 -5.95
N PHE A 196 -8.45 -4.95 -7.01
CA PHE A 196 -8.29 -6.19 -7.75
C PHE A 196 -6.85 -6.67 -7.65
N GLU A 197 -6.68 -7.87 -7.11
CA GLU A 197 -5.40 -8.55 -7.04
C GLU A 197 -5.38 -9.65 -8.12
N TYR A 198 -4.29 -9.73 -8.88
CA TYR A 198 -4.08 -10.77 -9.88
C TYR A 198 -3.27 -11.89 -9.24
N HIS A 199 -3.90 -13.04 -9.03
CA HIS A 199 -3.26 -14.22 -8.46
C HIS A 199 -2.99 -15.23 -9.57
N LYS A 200 -1.85 -15.91 -9.48
CA LYS A 200 -1.43 -16.93 -10.44
C LYS A 200 -1.12 -18.20 -9.66
N ASP A 201 -2.00 -19.20 -9.77
CA ASP A 201 -1.90 -20.44 -8.98
C ASP A 201 -0.76 -21.37 -9.43
N SER A 202 -0.35 -21.26 -10.70
CA SER A 202 0.76 -22.04 -11.26
C SER A 202 1.48 -21.26 -12.37
N PRO A 203 2.77 -21.53 -12.66
CA PRO A 203 3.53 -20.80 -13.66
C PRO A 203 2.96 -20.88 -15.09
N ASP A 204 2.11 -21.87 -15.40
CA ASP A 204 1.43 -21.99 -16.70
C ASP A 204 -0.05 -21.59 -16.67
N ALA A 205 -0.65 -21.40 -15.49
CA ALA A 205 -2.05 -21.00 -15.41
C ALA A 205 -2.24 -19.51 -15.76
N PRO A 206 -3.34 -19.16 -16.43
CA PRO A 206 -3.73 -17.76 -16.63
C PRO A 206 -3.98 -17.10 -15.27
N ALA A 207 -3.53 -15.85 -15.12
CA ALA A 207 -3.76 -15.10 -13.89
C ALA A 207 -5.25 -14.78 -13.73
N PHE A 208 -5.82 -15.07 -12.57
CA PHE A 208 -7.22 -14.76 -12.27
C PHE A 208 -7.31 -13.47 -11.46
N ARG A 209 -8.36 -12.69 -11.74
CA ARG A 209 -8.65 -11.43 -11.07
C ARG A 209 -9.48 -11.69 -9.83
N LYS A 210 -8.94 -11.40 -8.65
CA LYS A 210 -9.65 -11.52 -7.38
C LYS A 210 -9.96 -10.14 -6.81
N GLY A 211 -11.25 -9.83 -6.68
CA GLY A 211 -11.70 -8.62 -6.00
C GLY A 211 -11.52 -8.75 -4.48
N ARG A 212 -10.89 -7.77 -3.85
CA ARG A 212 -10.73 -7.65 -2.40
C ARG A 212 -11.30 -6.32 -1.93
N HIS A 213 -12.17 -6.39 -0.92
CA HIS A 213 -12.75 -5.21 -0.30
C HIS A 213 -11.83 -4.67 0.80
N LEU A 214 -11.51 -3.38 0.73
CA LEU A 214 -10.74 -2.67 1.74
C LEU A 214 -11.68 -1.84 2.63
N PRO A 215 -11.55 -1.94 3.96
CA PRO A 215 -12.34 -1.12 4.87
C PRO A 215 -11.88 0.36 4.81
N PRO A 216 -12.69 1.28 5.37
CA PRO A 216 -12.26 2.67 5.58
C PRO A 216 -10.97 2.70 6.38
N ARG A 217 -9.94 3.38 5.85
CA ARG A 217 -8.58 3.32 6.41
C ARG A 217 -7.90 4.67 6.37
N LEU A 218 -6.91 4.85 7.23
CA LEU A 218 -6.04 6.01 7.20
C LEU A 218 -4.89 5.75 6.21
N SER A 219 -4.71 6.64 5.24
CA SER A 219 -3.52 6.67 4.38
C SER A 219 -2.91 8.06 4.40
N LEU A 220 -1.65 8.13 4.82
CA LEU A 220 -0.86 9.36 4.80
C LEU A 220 0.09 9.41 3.60
N ARG A 221 -0.08 8.52 2.61
CA ARG A 221 0.84 8.43 1.47
C ARG A 221 0.96 9.74 0.70
N ALA A 222 -0.13 10.49 0.56
CA ALA A 222 -0.13 11.79 -0.11
C ALA A 222 0.84 12.79 0.54
N GLN A 223 1.00 12.75 1.87
CA GLN A 223 1.91 13.64 2.61
C GLN A 223 3.39 13.42 2.27
N ALA A 224 3.73 12.27 1.68
CA ALA A 224 5.09 11.99 1.21
C ALA A 224 5.39 12.50 -0.22
N SER A 225 4.43 13.17 -0.86
CA SER A 225 4.65 13.81 -2.16
C SER A 225 5.57 15.01 -2.02
N LYS A 226 6.60 15.10 -2.86
CA LYS A 226 7.52 16.24 -2.91
C LYS A 226 6.79 17.57 -3.12
N ARG A 227 5.69 17.55 -3.88
CA ARG A 227 4.85 18.74 -4.12
C ARG A 227 4.16 19.22 -2.84
N ILE A 228 3.50 18.31 -2.12
CA ILE A 228 2.82 18.64 -0.86
C ILE A 228 3.83 19.13 0.16
N LEU A 229 4.97 18.43 0.30
CA LEU A 229 6.03 18.86 1.20
C LEU A 229 6.58 20.25 0.86
N SER A 230 6.70 20.59 -0.43
CA SER A 230 7.13 21.93 -0.86
C SER A 230 6.10 23.01 -0.52
N TYR A 231 4.80 22.71 -0.63
CA TYR A 231 3.75 23.65 -0.23
C TYR A 231 3.69 23.84 1.28
N GLU A 232 3.82 22.76 2.06
CA GLU A 232 3.89 22.81 3.53
C GLU A 232 5.09 23.64 3.99
N LEU A 233 6.27 23.43 3.37
CA LEU A 233 7.47 24.19 3.68
C LEU A 233 7.31 25.68 3.33
N ALA A 234 6.77 26.00 2.15
CA ALA A 234 6.54 27.37 1.72
C ALA A 234 5.52 28.07 2.63
N MET A 235 4.42 27.40 2.97
CA MET A 235 3.40 27.90 3.90
C MET A 235 3.99 28.13 5.29
N GLY A 236 4.78 27.18 5.80
CA GLY A 236 5.48 27.31 7.07
C GLY A 236 6.44 28.50 7.10
N LEU A 237 7.19 28.71 6.02
CA LEU A 237 8.07 29.87 5.87
C LEU A 237 7.28 31.18 5.91
N VAL A 238 6.18 31.28 5.16
CA VAL A 238 5.31 32.46 5.16
C VAL A 238 4.77 32.72 6.58
N LEU A 239 4.19 31.70 7.23
CA LEU A 239 3.69 31.82 8.60
C LEU A 239 4.77 32.25 9.59
N HIS A 240 6.01 31.79 9.40
CA HIS A 240 7.15 32.18 10.22
C HIS A 240 7.56 33.64 9.99
N LEU A 241 7.69 34.07 8.73
CA LEU A 241 8.05 35.44 8.37
C LEU A 241 7.06 36.48 8.91
N PHE A 242 5.77 36.15 8.93
CA PHE A 242 4.73 37.02 9.49
C PHE A 242 4.54 36.88 11.00
N GLY A 243 5.34 36.04 11.69
CA GLY A 243 5.20 35.80 13.14
C GLY A 243 3.87 35.14 13.56
N LEU A 244 3.10 34.64 12.59
CA LEU A 244 1.77 34.06 12.80
C LEU A 244 1.84 32.65 13.39
N TRP A 245 3.00 32.01 13.34
CA TRP A 245 3.21 30.68 13.91
C TRP A 245 2.80 30.61 15.39
N GLY A 246 3.16 31.61 16.18
CA GLY A 246 2.80 31.66 17.61
C GLY A 246 1.29 31.84 17.85
N LEU A 247 0.60 32.55 16.95
CA LEU A 247 -0.85 32.72 17.02
C LEU A 247 -1.58 31.43 16.65
N LEU A 248 -1.12 30.76 15.59
CA LEU A 248 -1.66 29.47 15.16
C LEU A 248 -1.56 28.43 16.28
N LEU A 249 -0.39 28.32 16.93
CA LEU A 249 -0.19 27.39 18.05
C LEU A 249 -1.13 27.68 19.22
N LYS A 250 -1.27 28.96 19.61
CA LYS A 250 -2.21 29.37 20.67
C LYS A 250 -3.65 29.04 20.30
N LEU A 251 -4.04 29.22 19.04
CA LEU A 251 -5.38 28.94 18.56
C LEU A 251 -5.66 27.43 18.54
N VAL A 252 -4.72 26.60 18.08
CA VAL A 252 -4.86 25.14 18.07
C VAL A 252 -4.94 24.59 19.48
N ILE A 253 -4.06 25.03 20.38
CA ILE A 253 -4.08 24.62 21.79
C ILE A 253 -5.39 25.08 22.45
N GLY A 254 -5.81 26.33 22.21
CA GLY A 254 -7.07 26.87 22.71
C GLY A 254 -8.28 26.07 22.25
N ALA A 255 -8.35 25.73 20.96
CA ALA A 255 -9.42 24.90 20.40
C ALA A 255 -9.38 23.48 20.98
N ALA A 256 -8.20 22.87 21.13
CA ALA A 256 -8.05 21.56 21.73
C ALA A 256 -8.54 21.54 23.18
N VAL A 257 -8.22 22.56 23.98
CA VAL A 257 -8.74 22.72 25.34
C VAL A 257 -10.27 22.93 25.31
N LEU A 258 -10.77 23.79 24.43
CA LEU A 258 -12.19 24.06 24.30
C LEU A 258 -13.02 22.83 23.90
N ILE A 259 -12.44 21.89 23.13
CA ILE A 259 -13.09 20.64 22.74
C ILE A 259 -12.92 19.56 23.81
N SER A 260 -11.72 19.43 24.39
CA SER A 260 -11.42 18.37 25.37
C SER A 260 -12.07 18.60 26.73
N LEU A 261 -12.22 19.84 27.17
CA LEU A 261 -12.81 20.20 28.45
C LEU A 261 -14.30 19.80 28.56
N PRO A 262 -15.20 20.14 27.62
CA PRO A 262 -16.57 19.66 27.65
C PRO A 262 -16.66 18.14 27.43
N ALA A 263 -15.82 17.55 26.58
CA ALA A 263 -15.78 16.10 26.40
C ALA A 263 -15.39 15.38 27.70
N TYR A 264 -14.42 15.92 28.44
CA TYR A 264 -14.01 15.43 29.75
C TYR A 264 -15.11 15.60 30.80
N LEU A 265 -15.79 16.75 30.83
CA LEU A 265 -16.92 16.99 31.74
C LEU A 265 -18.08 16.04 31.48
N VAL A 266 -18.44 15.82 30.21
CA VAL A 266 -19.48 14.86 29.81
C VAL A 266 -19.09 13.45 30.20
N HIS A 267 -17.86 13.03 29.93
CA HIS A 267 -17.36 11.71 30.34
C HIS A 267 -17.43 11.52 31.86
N ARG A 268 -16.97 12.51 32.64
CA ARG A 268 -17.02 12.50 34.11
C ARG A 268 -18.47 12.47 34.63
N TYR A 269 -19.37 13.22 33.99
CA TYR A 269 -20.79 13.23 34.33
C TYR A 269 -21.48 11.88 34.07
N LEU A 270 -21.11 11.20 32.98
CA LEU A 270 -21.61 9.85 32.70
C LEU A 270 -21.09 8.84 33.74
N GLN A 271 -19.82 8.96 34.16
CA GLN A 271 -19.25 8.08 35.19
C GLN A 271 -19.94 8.22 36.56
N THR A 272 -20.27 9.44 36.99
CA THR A 272 -20.96 9.65 38.29
C THR A 272 -22.39 9.08 38.30
N ARG A 273 -23.05 8.99 37.14
CA ARG A 273 -24.38 8.34 37.05
C ARG A 273 -24.30 6.83 37.23
N HIS A 274 -23.27 6.16 36.72
CA HIS A 274 -23.13 4.71 36.82
C HIS A 274 -22.84 4.21 38.25
N THR A 275 -22.21 5.01 39.10
CA THR A 275 -21.92 4.65 40.51
C THR A 275 -23.15 4.69 41.41
N SER A 276 -24.18 5.47 41.07
CA SER A 276 -25.38 5.64 41.91
C SER A 276 -26.40 4.50 41.77
N THR A 277 -26.34 3.71 40.70
CA THR A 277 -27.29 2.60 40.46
C THR A 277 -26.90 1.32 41.20
N THR A 278 -25.63 1.14 41.56
CA THR A 278 -25.16 -0.08 42.25
C THR A 278 -25.34 -0.05 43.78
N ALA A 279 -25.68 1.10 44.37
CA ALA A 279 -25.83 1.27 45.82
C ALA A 279 -27.24 0.93 46.38
N ILE A 280 -28.23 0.61 45.53
CA ILE A 280 -29.64 0.41 45.96
C ILE A 280 -30.02 -1.08 46.07
N THR A 281 -29.10 -2.03 45.83
CA THR A 281 -29.38 -3.48 45.95
C THR A 281 -28.47 -4.16 46.97
N THR A 282 -28.36 -3.60 48.18
CA THR A 282 -27.84 -4.31 49.36
C THR A 282 -28.59 -3.87 50.63
N SER A 283 -29.90 -4.04 50.62
CA SER A 283 -30.68 -4.22 51.86
C SER A 283 -31.70 -5.33 51.60
N GLY A 284 -31.34 -6.55 52.00
CA GLY A 284 -32.29 -7.66 52.02
C GLY A 284 -33.36 -7.43 53.08
N PRO A 285 -34.55 -8.02 52.92
CA PRO A 285 -35.36 -8.45 54.04
C PRO A 285 -35.10 -9.93 54.29
N ALA A 286 -34.47 -10.22 55.42
CA ALA A 286 -34.57 -11.52 56.05
C ALA A 286 -36.00 -11.72 56.58
N THR A 287 -36.45 -12.97 56.49
CA THR A 287 -37.49 -13.63 57.33
C THR A 287 -38.96 -13.57 56.87
N ALA A 288 -39.59 -14.76 56.97
CA ALA A 288 -40.98 -15.17 56.70
C ALA A 288 -41.29 -15.38 55.21
N THR A 289 -41.70 -16.54 54.69
CA THR A 289 -42.42 -17.67 55.30
C THR A 289 -42.22 -18.89 54.39
N SER A 290 -41.44 -19.85 54.86
CA SER A 290 -41.52 -21.26 54.47
C SER A 290 -42.49 -21.92 55.45
N LEU A 291 -43.24 -22.93 55.00
CA LEU A 291 -44.27 -23.75 55.69
C LEU A 291 -45.72 -23.47 55.29
N VAL A 292 -46.09 -23.78 54.04
CA VAL A 292 -47.41 -24.36 53.72
C VAL A 292 -47.21 -25.39 52.60
N ASN A 293 -46.72 -26.58 52.96
CA ASN A 293 -46.85 -27.76 52.09
C ASN A 293 -46.56 -29.03 52.90
N THR A 294 -47.50 -29.39 53.78
CA THR A 294 -47.72 -30.77 54.23
C THR A 294 -48.96 -30.81 55.12
N MET A 295 -49.83 -31.81 54.87
CA MET A 295 -50.97 -32.24 55.70
C MET A 295 -52.33 -31.55 55.48
N LEU A 296 -53.00 -31.93 54.39
CA LEU A 296 -54.42 -32.27 54.44
C LEU A 296 -54.58 -33.73 54.00
N SER A 297 -54.53 -34.64 54.97
CA SER A 297 -55.09 -35.99 54.87
C SER A 297 -55.99 -36.21 56.09
N SER A 298 -57.30 -36.21 55.90
CA SER A 298 -58.23 -37.07 56.64
C SER A 298 -59.66 -36.95 56.10
N PRO A 299 -60.51 -37.98 56.30
CA PRO A 299 -61.44 -38.46 55.30
C PRO A 299 -62.88 -38.00 55.54
N ALA A 300 -63.71 -38.09 54.50
CA ALA A 300 -65.15 -38.11 54.62
C ALA A 300 -65.68 -39.42 54.03
N LEU A 301 -66.45 -40.12 54.86
CA LEU A 301 -67.49 -41.08 54.50
C LEU A 301 -68.54 -40.43 53.59
#